data_AF-A0A7M2YTU3-F1
#
_entry.id   AF-A0A7M2YTU3-F1
#
_cell.length_a   1.000
_cell.length_b   1.000
_cell.length_c   1.000
_cell.angle_alpha   90.00
_cell.angle_beta   90.00
_cell.angle_gamma   90.00
#
_symmetry.space_group_name_H-M   'P 1'
#
loop_
_entity.id
_entity.type
_entity.pdbx_description
1 polymer ?
#
loop_
_entity_poly.entity_id
_entity_poly.type
_entity_poly.pdbx_seq_one_letter_code
_entity_poly.pdbx_strand_id
1 'polypeptide(L)'
;MKYPNVHAAAAALVHSLISNHPFHNGNKRTALLSLVIFLEYKNEYFIQFTEDELYEKIVAAASHTLLEPGDTTRETDPFFADREVLAIYEWLRGNSKPVEHGDRRLQWRELEILLKRHGCTIEHHDNRRKIRLENRTVMSGARNPGTEMSISDIRHIRRELHLDAEHGMDSGRFYGGHAAHPSLGDIIQRYRGVLERLALRDRT
;
A
#
# COMPACT_ATOMS: atom_id res chain seq x y z
N MET A 1 -10.65 22.04 -0.78
CA MET A 1 -10.70 20.59 -0.48
C MET A 1 -10.52 20.44 1.03
N LYS A 2 -11.35 19.65 1.75
CA LYS A 2 -11.37 19.61 3.23
C LYS A 2 -10.13 18.94 3.87
N TYR A 3 -9.39 18.14 3.10
CA TYR A 3 -8.17 17.46 3.52
C TYR A 3 -7.03 17.75 2.55
N PRO A 4 -5.86 18.22 3.01
CA PRO A 4 -4.77 18.68 2.13
C PRO A 4 -3.94 17.55 1.51
N ASN A 5 -3.98 16.33 2.05
CA ASN A 5 -3.20 15.18 1.56
C ASN A 5 -3.82 13.83 1.99
N VAL A 6 -3.27 12.72 1.48
CA VAL A 6 -3.75 11.35 1.74
C VAL A 6 -3.76 11.01 3.24
N HIS A 7 -2.69 11.33 3.97
CA HIS A 7 -2.62 11.05 5.41
C HIS A 7 -3.71 11.79 6.19
N ALA A 8 -4.01 13.04 5.83
CA ALA A 8 -5.06 13.83 6.49
C ALA A 8 -6.46 13.23 6.25
N ALA A 9 -6.72 12.75 5.03
CA ALA A 9 -7.96 12.05 4.71
C ALA A 9 -8.07 10.70 5.45
N ALA A 10 -6.97 9.94 5.51
CA ALA A 10 -6.90 8.66 6.22
C ALA A 10 -7.12 8.83 7.74
N ALA A 11 -6.51 9.85 8.34
CA ALA A 11 -6.66 10.16 9.76
C ALA A 11 -8.11 10.50 10.12
N ALA A 12 -8.74 11.36 9.31
CA ALA A 12 -10.14 11.72 9.50
C ALA A 12 -11.10 10.54 9.30
N LEU A 13 -10.81 9.65 8.34
CA LEU A 13 -11.58 8.44 8.09
C LEU A 13 -11.57 7.51 9.31
N VAL A 14 -10.38 7.23 9.85
CA VAL A 14 -10.22 6.34 11.01
C VAL A 14 -10.91 6.92 12.24
N HIS A 15 -10.65 8.20 12.54
CA HIS A 15 -11.27 8.88 13.66
C HIS A 15 -12.80 8.85 13.56
N SER A 16 -13.35 9.17 12.38
CA SER A 16 -14.80 9.16 12.16
C SER A 16 -15.43 7.77 12.33
N LEU A 17 -14.77 6.71 11.83
CA LEU A 17 -15.28 5.34 11.97
C LEU A 17 -15.23 4.83 13.40
N ILE A 18 -14.25 5.28 14.19
CA ILE A 18 -14.12 4.90 15.59
C ILE A 18 -15.07 5.72 16.47
N SER A 19 -15.04 7.04 16.37
CA SER A 19 -15.70 7.96 17.31
C SER A 19 -17.19 8.13 17.06
N ASN A 20 -17.67 7.99 15.81
CA ASN A 20 -19.10 8.12 15.52
C ASN A 20 -19.89 6.81 15.76
N HIS A 21 -19.19 5.70 16.06
CA HIS A 21 -19.79 4.37 16.28
C HIS A 21 -20.90 4.01 15.26
N PRO A 22 -20.64 4.08 13.94
CA PRO A 22 -21.67 3.87 12.92
C PRO A 22 -22.23 2.44 12.87
N PHE A 23 -21.53 1.46 13.45
CA PHE A 23 -21.98 0.07 13.53
C PHE A 23 -22.25 -0.35 14.97
N HIS A 24 -23.18 -1.28 15.17
CA HIS A 24 -23.45 -1.88 16.49
C HIS A 24 -22.22 -2.56 17.10
N ASN A 25 -21.37 -3.17 16.27
CA ASN A 25 -20.11 -3.79 16.69
C ASN A 25 -19.10 -3.72 15.54
N GLY A 26 -17.81 -3.87 15.85
CA GLY A 26 -16.75 -3.97 14.86
C GLY A 26 -16.21 -2.63 14.38
N ASN A 27 -16.60 -1.49 14.97
CA ASN A 27 -16.13 -0.16 14.58
C ASN A 27 -14.60 -0.08 14.49
N LYS A 28 -13.88 -0.62 15.50
CA LYS A 28 -12.41 -0.67 15.51
C LYS A 28 -11.83 -1.50 14.35
N ARG A 29 -12.45 -2.67 14.07
CA ARG A 29 -12.04 -3.57 12.99
C ARG A 29 -12.30 -2.94 11.62
N THR A 30 -13.46 -2.33 11.44
CA THR A 30 -13.82 -1.62 10.22
C THR A 30 -12.92 -0.41 10.00
N ALA A 31 -12.59 0.34 11.04
CA ALA A 31 -11.66 1.46 10.97
C ALA A 31 -10.26 1.03 10.54
N LEU A 32 -9.71 -0.02 11.17
CA LEU A 32 -8.42 -0.60 10.80
C LEU A 32 -8.42 -1.08 9.35
N LEU A 33 -9.41 -1.87 8.96
CA LEU A 33 -9.47 -2.42 7.61
C LEU A 33 -9.65 -1.30 6.57
N SER A 34 -10.48 -0.30 6.85
CA SER A 34 -10.67 0.86 5.98
C SER A 34 -9.38 1.67 5.84
N LEU A 35 -8.59 1.83 6.92
CA LEU A 35 -7.30 2.52 6.89
C LEU A 35 -6.32 1.82 5.95
N VAL A 36 -6.11 0.51 6.13
CA VAL A 36 -5.10 -0.24 5.36
C VAL A 36 -5.50 -0.36 3.90
N ILE A 37 -6.81 -0.51 3.60
CA ILE A 37 -7.31 -0.47 2.23
C ILE A 37 -7.14 0.93 1.63
N PHE A 38 -7.45 1.97 2.39
CA PHE A 38 -7.33 3.34 1.90
C PHE A 38 -5.88 3.70 1.59
N LEU A 39 -4.95 3.38 2.48
CA LEU A 39 -3.53 3.68 2.29
C LEU A 39 -2.88 2.76 1.26
N GLU A 40 -2.90 1.45 1.48
CA GLU A 40 -2.25 0.51 0.58
C GLU A 40 -3.04 0.45 -0.73
N TYR A 41 -4.23 -0.16 -0.74
CA TYR A 41 -4.94 -0.49 -1.97
C TYR A 41 -5.39 0.73 -2.80
N LYS A 42 -5.85 1.80 -2.16
CA LYS A 42 -6.46 2.94 -2.87
C LYS A 42 -5.48 4.05 -3.23
N ASN A 43 -4.48 4.31 -2.38
CA ASN A 43 -3.54 5.42 -2.55
C ASN A 43 -2.08 4.98 -2.74
N GLU A 44 -1.82 3.67 -2.79
CA GLU A 44 -0.50 3.10 -3.06
C GLU A 44 0.59 3.54 -2.06
N TYR A 45 0.24 3.54 -0.77
CA TYR A 45 1.19 3.77 0.33
C TYR A 45 1.73 2.44 0.87
N PHE A 46 3.01 2.42 1.19
CA PHE A 46 3.63 1.36 1.98
C PHE A 46 3.53 1.72 3.46
N ILE A 47 2.85 0.86 4.21
CA ILE A 47 2.73 0.94 5.66
C ILE A 47 3.95 0.30 6.32
N GLN A 48 4.57 1.00 7.26
CA GLN A 48 5.74 0.51 8.02
C GLN A 48 5.39 0.08 9.46
N PHE A 49 4.12 0.09 9.85
CA PHE A 49 3.68 -0.34 11.18
C PHE A 49 3.81 -1.85 11.34
N THR A 50 4.18 -2.27 12.55
CA THR A 50 3.92 -3.62 13.03
C THR A 50 2.43 -3.82 13.35
N GLU A 51 1.99 -5.08 13.40
CA GLU A 51 0.64 -5.44 13.84
C GLU A 51 0.31 -4.90 15.24
N ASP A 52 1.30 -4.90 16.14
CA ASP A 52 1.16 -4.40 17.51
C ASP A 52 0.98 -2.87 17.56
N GLU A 53 1.80 -2.11 16.83
CA GLU A 53 1.64 -0.65 16.77
C GLU A 53 0.29 -0.24 16.21
N LEU A 54 -0.17 -0.95 15.17
CA LEU A 54 -1.48 -0.72 14.58
C LEU A 54 -2.61 -1.03 15.57
N TYR A 55 -2.51 -2.14 16.30
CA TYR A 55 -3.46 -2.50 17.35
C TYR A 55 -3.53 -1.42 18.44
N GLU A 56 -2.38 -1.03 19.00
CA GLU A 56 -2.29 -0.06 20.09
C GLU A 56 -2.83 1.31 19.67
N LYS A 57 -2.55 1.76 18.45
CA LYS A 57 -3.04 3.05 17.95
C LYS A 57 -4.54 3.06 17.72
N ILE A 58 -5.12 1.98 17.18
CA ILE A 58 -6.58 1.86 17.02
C ILE A 58 -7.29 1.79 18.37
N VAL A 59 -6.70 1.09 19.34
CA VAL A 59 -7.18 1.04 20.71
C VAL A 59 -7.13 2.42 21.36
N ALA A 60 -5.99 3.12 21.27
CA ALA A 60 -5.82 4.44 21.86
C ALA A 60 -6.80 5.46 21.26
N ALA A 61 -7.05 5.39 19.95
CA ALA A 61 -8.06 6.20 19.28
C ALA A 61 -9.48 5.92 19.80
N ALA A 62 -9.82 4.65 20.06
CA ALA A 62 -11.12 4.26 20.59
C ALA A 62 -11.31 4.61 22.07
N SER A 63 -10.22 4.68 22.82
CA SER A 63 -10.21 5.06 24.24
C SER A 63 -9.97 6.54 24.48
N HIS A 64 -9.79 7.35 23.43
CA HIS A 64 -9.45 8.77 23.52
C HIS A 64 -8.15 9.07 24.29
N THR A 65 -7.17 8.17 24.19
CA THR A 65 -5.87 8.24 24.86
C THR A 65 -4.71 8.45 23.88
N LEU A 66 -4.99 9.03 22.71
CA LEU A 66 -3.95 9.36 21.71
C LEU A 66 -3.09 10.56 22.10
N LEU A 67 -3.67 11.47 22.88
CA LEU A 67 -3.01 12.67 23.36
C LEU A 67 -2.38 12.39 24.72
N GLU A 68 -1.21 12.98 24.99
CA GLU A 68 -0.64 12.88 26.32
C GLU A 68 -1.58 13.53 27.35
N PRO A 69 -1.62 13.00 28.59
CA PRO A 69 -2.43 13.58 29.65
C PRO A 69 -1.94 15.01 29.95
N GLY A 70 -2.58 16.00 29.34
CA GLY A 70 -2.38 17.42 29.64
C GLY A 70 -3.53 17.97 30.49
N ASP A 71 -3.58 19.28 30.64
CA ASP A 71 -4.61 19.99 31.43
C ASP A 71 -6.01 19.99 30.78
N THR A 72 -6.16 19.37 29.61
CA THR A 72 -7.40 19.41 28.81
C THR A 72 -7.97 18.02 28.59
N THR A 73 -9.27 17.88 28.83
CA THR A 73 -10.07 16.67 28.60
C THR A 73 -10.97 16.83 27.38
N ARG A 74 -11.61 15.73 26.96
CA ARG A 74 -12.62 15.76 25.90
C ARG A 74 -13.81 16.68 26.24
N GLU A 75 -14.17 16.86 27.52
CA GLU A 75 -15.25 17.77 27.90
C GLU A 75 -14.83 19.25 27.89
N THR A 76 -13.54 19.53 28.08
CA THR A 76 -13.03 20.88 28.30
C THR A 76 -12.38 21.49 27.07
N ASP A 77 -11.91 20.68 26.11
CA ASP A 77 -11.33 21.15 24.86
C ASP A 77 -12.31 20.98 23.67
N PRO A 78 -12.87 22.08 23.12
CA PRO A 78 -13.76 22.01 21.96
C PRO A 78 -13.05 21.52 20.68
N PHE A 79 -11.72 21.51 20.65
CA PHE A 79 -10.90 21.04 19.53
C PHE A 79 -10.27 19.66 19.78
N PHE A 80 -10.71 18.93 20.82
CA PHE A 80 -10.15 17.63 21.19
C PHE A 80 -10.13 16.65 20.00
N ALA A 81 -11.24 16.56 19.26
CA ALA A 81 -11.35 15.71 18.08
C ALA A 81 -10.35 16.09 16.98
N ASP A 82 -10.14 17.38 16.73
CA ASP A 82 -9.17 17.85 15.74
C ASP A 82 -7.74 17.51 16.15
N ARG A 83 -7.41 17.59 17.45
CA ARG A 83 -6.11 17.17 17.97
C ARG A 83 -5.90 15.66 17.85
N GLU A 84 -6.91 14.84 18.11
CA GLU A 84 -6.83 13.40 17.89
C GLU A 84 -6.58 13.06 16.42
N VAL A 85 -7.32 13.71 15.51
CA VAL A 85 -7.09 13.56 14.06
C VAL A 85 -5.67 13.97 13.70
N LEU A 86 -5.16 15.07 14.26
CA LEU A 86 -3.78 15.52 14.04
C LEU A 86 -2.75 14.49 14.55
N ALA A 87 -2.99 13.88 15.72
CA ALA A 87 -2.13 12.84 16.27
C ALA A 87 -2.10 11.59 15.37
N ILE A 88 -3.25 11.18 14.83
CA ILE A 88 -3.32 10.09 13.84
C ILE A 88 -2.58 10.50 12.56
N TYR A 89 -2.78 11.73 12.07
CA TYR A 89 -2.09 12.24 10.89
C TYR A 89 -0.57 12.19 11.02
N GLU A 90 0.00 12.70 12.13
CA GLU A 90 1.45 12.72 12.36
C GLU A 90 2.00 11.29 12.46
N TRP A 91 1.27 10.41 13.14
CA TRP A 91 1.61 9.00 13.20
C TRP A 91 1.62 8.34 11.80
N LEU A 92 0.59 8.58 10.98
CA LEU A 92 0.55 8.07 9.61
C LEU A 92 1.68 8.64 8.75
N ARG A 93 1.94 9.94 8.83
CA ARG A 93 3.00 10.60 8.08
C ARG A 93 4.39 10.08 8.42
N GLY A 94 4.64 9.75 9.69
CA GLY A 94 5.94 9.25 10.15
C GLY A 94 6.24 7.80 9.76
N ASN A 95 5.22 7.02 9.42
CA ASN A 95 5.30 5.56 9.34
C ASN A 95 4.63 4.98 8.09
N SER A 96 4.26 5.83 7.14
CA SER A 96 3.84 5.39 5.82
C SER A 96 4.47 6.28 4.77
N LYS A 97 4.79 5.68 3.63
CA LYS A 97 5.43 6.36 2.51
C LYS A 97 4.70 6.02 1.22
N PRO A 98 4.61 6.95 0.27
CA PRO A 98 4.17 6.56 -1.06
C PRO A 98 5.09 5.46 -1.59
N VAL A 99 4.53 4.44 -2.21
CA VAL A 99 5.33 3.40 -2.86
C VAL A 99 6.16 4.08 -3.94
N GLU A 100 7.48 4.14 -3.77
CA GLU A 100 8.36 4.58 -4.84
C GLU A 100 8.26 3.58 -5.98
N HIS A 101 7.83 4.04 -7.15
CA HIS A 101 7.78 3.21 -8.35
C HIS A 101 9.22 2.99 -8.89
N GLY A 102 9.99 2.14 -8.21
CA GLY A 102 11.26 1.61 -8.69
C GLY A 102 11.09 0.26 -9.40
N ASP A 103 12.09 -0.14 -10.18
CA ASP A 103 12.19 -1.52 -10.66
C ASP A 103 12.27 -2.49 -9.48
N ARG A 104 11.41 -3.51 -9.46
CA ARG A 104 11.33 -4.52 -8.40
C ARG A 104 11.66 -5.90 -8.94
N ARG A 105 12.07 -6.83 -8.08
CA ARG A 105 12.26 -8.24 -8.46
C ARG A 105 10.92 -8.84 -8.90
N LEU A 106 10.94 -9.61 -9.99
CA LEU A 106 9.78 -10.31 -10.53
C LEU A 106 10.18 -11.69 -10.99
N GLN A 107 9.24 -12.63 -11.01
CA GLN A 107 9.44 -13.86 -11.77
C GLN A 107 9.21 -13.60 -13.25
N TRP A 108 9.90 -14.34 -14.12
CA TRP A 108 9.79 -14.18 -15.57
C TRP A 108 8.34 -14.25 -16.06
N ARG A 109 7.53 -15.17 -15.52
CA ARG A 109 6.10 -15.28 -15.87
C ARG A 109 5.32 -13.97 -15.67
N GLU A 110 5.65 -13.21 -14.63
CA GLU A 110 4.96 -11.95 -14.29
C GLU A 110 5.45 -10.84 -15.20
N LEU A 111 6.76 -10.78 -15.43
CA LEU A 111 7.36 -9.83 -16.36
C LEU A 111 6.86 -10.06 -17.80
N GLU A 112 6.71 -11.32 -18.22
CA GLU A 112 6.19 -11.69 -19.53
C GLU A 112 4.75 -11.19 -19.75
N ILE A 113 3.88 -11.28 -18.73
CA ILE A 113 2.51 -10.72 -18.81
C ILE A 113 2.55 -9.21 -18.97
N LEU A 114 3.40 -8.52 -18.20
CA LEU A 114 3.55 -7.06 -18.27
C LEU A 114 4.07 -6.62 -19.64
N LEU A 115 5.12 -7.25 -20.14
CA LEU A 115 5.70 -6.95 -21.45
C LEU A 115 4.67 -7.15 -22.57
N LYS A 116 3.93 -8.26 -22.58
CA LYS A 116 2.88 -8.52 -23.58
C LYS A 116 1.75 -7.49 -23.52
N ARG A 117 1.36 -7.04 -22.33
CA ARG A 117 0.36 -5.97 -22.16
C ARG A 117 0.80 -4.66 -22.82
N HIS A 118 2.09 -4.37 -22.77
CA HIS A 118 2.69 -3.19 -23.43
C HIS A 118 3.06 -3.45 -24.90
N GLY A 119 2.51 -4.51 -25.52
CA GLY A 119 2.69 -4.79 -26.94
C GLY A 119 3.98 -5.53 -27.31
N CYS A 120 4.74 -6.03 -26.31
CA CYS A 120 5.95 -6.77 -26.61
C CYS A 120 5.64 -8.20 -27.09
N THR A 121 6.36 -8.65 -28.12
CA THR A 121 6.39 -10.06 -28.54
C THR A 121 7.61 -10.75 -27.95
N ILE A 122 7.45 -12.01 -27.55
CA ILE A 122 8.50 -12.78 -26.87
C ILE A 122 8.72 -14.07 -27.64
N GLU A 123 9.96 -14.26 -28.11
CA GLU A 123 10.42 -15.43 -28.82
C GLU A 123 11.42 -16.22 -27.96
N HIS A 124 11.36 -17.54 -28.02
CA HIS A 124 12.33 -18.41 -27.35
C HIS A 124 13.58 -18.54 -28.22
N HIS A 125 14.76 -18.31 -27.64
CA HIS A 125 16.04 -18.50 -28.32
C HIS A 125 17.04 -19.17 -27.37
N ASP A 126 17.20 -20.49 -27.53
CA ASP A 126 18.03 -21.35 -26.67
C ASP A 126 17.73 -21.20 -25.18
N ASN A 127 18.68 -20.70 -24.38
CA ASN A 127 18.55 -20.46 -22.95
C ASN A 127 18.17 -19.01 -22.62
N ARG A 128 17.71 -18.24 -23.62
CA ARG A 128 17.35 -16.83 -23.49
C ARG A 128 15.98 -16.56 -24.11
N ARG A 129 15.40 -15.43 -23.72
CA ARG A 129 14.12 -14.94 -24.26
C ARG A 129 14.39 -13.65 -25.02
N LYS A 130 14.02 -13.62 -26.30
CA LYS A 130 14.13 -12.43 -27.14
C LYS A 130 12.82 -11.66 -27.04
N ILE A 131 12.88 -10.46 -26.49
CA ILE A 131 11.73 -9.57 -26.35
C ILE A 131 11.83 -8.51 -27.45
N ARG A 132 10.76 -8.31 -28.22
CA ARG A 132 10.68 -7.29 -29.27
C ARG A 132 9.50 -6.35 -28.99
N LEU A 133 9.72 -5.05 -29.15
CA LEU A 133 8.68 -4.03 -29.15
C LEU A 133 8.96 -3.09 -30.31
N GLU A 134 8.07 -3.08 -31.31
CA GLU A 134 8.27 -2.33 -32.55
C GLU A 134 9.66 -2.62 -33.18
N ASN A 135 10.53 -1.60 -33.26
CA ASN A 135 11.89 -1.69 -33.79
C ASN A 135 12.97 -2.01 -32.73
N ARG A 136 12.57 -2.28 -31.49
CA ARG A 136 13.47 -2.52 -30.35
C ARG A 136 13.51 -3.99 -29.99
N THR A 137 14.67 -4.46 -29.55
CA THR A 137 14.85 -5.86 -29.17
C THR A 137 15.84 -5.96 -28.01
N VAL A 138 15.50 -6.76 -27.00
CA VAL A 138 16.37 -7.05 -25.87
C VAL A 138 16.34 -8.53 -25.52
N MET A 139 17.46 -9.06 -25.01
CA MET A 139 17.59 -10.44 -24.60
C MET A 139 17.49 -10.55 -23.08
N SER A 140 16.64 -11.45 -22.59
CA SER A 140 16.54 -11.81 -21.17
C SER A 140 17.20 -13.16 -20.91
N GLY A 141 17.92 -13.29 -19.80
CA GLY A 141 18.51 -14.53 -19.31
C GLY A 141 17.52 -15.52 -18.69
N ALA A 142 16.23 -15.26 -18.77
CA ALA A 142 15.20 -16.11 -18.18
C ALA A 142 15.14 -17.50 -18.85
N ARG A 143 15.48 -18.54 -18.07
CA ARG A 143 15.50 -19.93 -18.55
C ARG A 143 14.10 -20.53 -18.54
N ASN A 144 13.35 -20.29 -17.47
CA ASN A 144 12.02 -20.84 -17.24
C ASN A 144 11.04 -19.79 -16.68
N PRO A 145 9.72 -20.05 -16.69
CA PRO A 145 8.72 -19.12 -16.16
C PRO A 145 8.89 -18.75 -14.68
N GLY A 146 9.52 -19.61 -13.88
CA GLY A 146 9.81 -19.37 -12.46
C GLY A 146 11.15 -18.66 -12.21
N THR A 147 11.89 -18.25 -13.25
CA THR A 147 13.19 -17.60 -13.08
C THR A 147 12.99 -16.23 -12.43
N GLU A 148 13.63 -16.00 -11.29
CA GLU A 148 13.64 -14.69 -10.65
C GLU A 148 14.55 -13.74 -11.43
N MET A 149 13.99 -12.60 -11.82
CA MET A 149 14.69 -11.53 -12.52
C MET A 149 15.18 -10.50 -11.50
N SER A 150 16.45 -10.11 -11.60
CA SER A 150 17.00 -9.07 -10.73
C SER A 150 16.46 -7.69 -11.11
N ILE A 151 16.54 -6.75 -10.17
CA ILE A 151 16.16 -5.34 -10.39
C ILE A 151 16.96 -4.75 -11.56
N SER A 152 18.26 -5.09 -11.67
CA SER A 152 19.12 -4.61 -12.75
C SER A 152 18.71 -5.15 -14.11
N ASP A 153 18.31 -6.43 -14.18
CA ASP A 153 17.87 -7.04 -15.44
C ASP A 153 16.56 -6.44 -15.93
N ILE A 154 15.62 -6.20 -15.00
CA ILE A 154 14.32 -5.59 -15.32
C ILE A 154 14.52 -4.14 -15.76
N ARG A 155 15.36 -3.38 -15.05
CA ARG A 155 15.73 -2.02 -15.43
C ARG A 155 16.34 -1.97 -16.82
N HIS A 156 17.27 -2.88 -17.10
CA HIS A 156 17.90 -2.97 -18.41
C HIS A 156 16.85 -3.27 -19.50
N ILE A 157 16.04 -4.32 -19.33
CA ILE A 157 14.98 -4.69 -20.29
C ILE A 157 14.04 -3.50 -20.56
N ARG A 158 13.58 -2.82 -19.50
CA ARG A 158 12.69 -1.67 -19.63
C ARG A 158 13.34 -0.53 -20.36
N ARG A 159 14.59 -0.18 -20.03
CA ARG A 159 15.32 0.89 -20.71
C ARG A 159 15.54 0.61 -22.19
N GLU A 160 15.96 -0.61 -22.55
CA GLU A 160 16.19 -0.99 -23.95
C GLU A 160 14.89 -1.01 -24.78
N LEU A 161 13.74 -1.29 -24.14
CA LEU A 161 12.42 -1.22 -24.78
C LEU A 161 11.78 0.18 -24.68
N HIS A 162 12.41 1.10 -23.94
CA HIS A 162 11.93 2.43 -23.55
C HIS A 162 10.57 2.40 -22.82
N LEU A 163 10.44 1.45 -21.89
CA LEU A 163 9.34 1.30 -20.95
C LEU A 163 9.72 1.90 -19.58
N ASP A 164 10.38 3.07 -19.61
CA ASP A 164 10.87 3.80 -18.45
C ASP A 164 10.45 5.29 -18.47
N ALA A 165 10.75 5.97 -17.36
CA ALA A 165 10.29 7.34 -17.12
C ALA A 165 10.86 8.35 -18.13
N GLU A 166 12.09 8.15 -18.62
CA GLU A 166 12.72 9.02 -19.62
C GLU A 166 11.95 9.02 -20.94
N HIS A 167 11.17 7.97 -21.20
CA HIS A 167 10.39 7.77 -22.41
C HIS A 167 8.88 7.85 -22.19
N GLY A 168 8.45 8.44 -21.07
CA GLY A 168 7.03 8.68 -20.77
C GLY A 168 6.29 7.48 -20.16
N MET A 169 7.01 6.44 -19.76
CA MET A 169 6.47 5.26 -19.08
C MET A 169 7.08 5.09 -17.68
N ASP A 170 6.52 5.79 -16.70
CA ASP A 170 6.91 5.55 -15.31
C ASP A 170 6.65 4.10 -14.88
N SER A 171 7.31 3.68 -13.80
CA SER A 171 7.17 2.33 -13.26
C SER A 171 5.74 2.00 -12.81
N GLY A 172 4.94 2.97 -12.36
CA GLY A 172 3.53 2.75 -12.01
C GLY A 172 2.69 2.35 -13.23
N ARG A 173 2.94 3.01 -14.37
CA ARG A 173 2.32 2.69 -15.68
C ARG A 173 2.83 1.38 -16.25
N PHE A 174 4.14 1.10 -16.15
CA PHE A 174 4.70 -0.17 -16.61
C PHE A 174 4.12 -1.36 -15.84
N TYR A 175 4.05 -1.26 -14.51
CA TYR A 175 3.41 -2.28 -13.68
C TYR A 175 1.87 -2.22 -13.75
N GLY A 176 1.30 -1.22 -14.42
CA GLY A 176 -0.13 -1.12 -14.76
C GLY A 176 -1.04 -1.33 -13.56
N GLY A 177 -0.91 -0.49 -12.53
CA GLY A 177 -1.74 -0.54 -11.31
C GLY A 177 -1.71 -1.89 -10.55
N HIS A 178 -0.83 -2.79 -10.96
CA HIS A 178 -0.65 -4.12 -10.39
C HIS A 178 0.85 -4.35 -10.26
N ALA A 179 1.52 -3.43 -9.56
CA ALA A 179 2.75 -3.75 -8.89
C ALA A 179 2.45 -4.78 -7.79
N ALA A 180 1.93 -5.99 -8.11
CA ALA A 180 1.38 -6.95 -7.16
C ALA A 180 0.77 -6.17 -5.99
N HIS A 181 -0.13 -5.24 -6.33
CA HIS A 181 -0.88 -4.53 -5.32
C HIS A 181 -1.47 -5.65 -4.48
N PRO A 182 -1.14 -5.79 -3.17
CA PRO A 182 -1.62 -6.92 -2.41
C PRO A 182 -3.11 -6.96 -2.66
N SER A 183 -3.59 -8.11 -3.15
CA SER A 183 -5.01 -8.21 -3.46
C SER A 183 -5.76 -7.86 -2.19
N LEU A 184 -7.02 -7.43 -2.31
CA LEU A 184 -7.81 -7.17 -1.11
C LEU A 184 -7.78 -8.40 -0.16
N GLY A 185 -7.75 -9.60 -0.72
CA GLY A 185 -7.53 -10.85 0.02
C GLY A 185 -6.19 -10.92 0.76
N ASP A 186 -5.09 -10.55 0.11
CA ASP A 186 -3.75 -10.55 0.74
C ASP A 186 -3.64 -9.52 1.86
N ILE A 187 -4.24 -8.33 1.68
CA ILE A 187 -4.31 -7.29 2.73
C ILE A 187 -5.10 -7.83 3.92
N ILE A 188 -6.30 -8.37 3.67
CA ILE A 188 -7.15 -8.94 4.74
C ILE A 188 -6.42 -10.06 5.47
N GLN A 189 -5.74 -10.95 4.73
CA GLN A 189 -5.02 -12.08 5.31
C GLN A 189 -3.81 -11.61 6.12
N ARG A 190 -3.09 -10.57 5.68
CA ARG A 190 -1.95 -9.99 6.41
C ARG A 190 -2.37 -9.41 7.76
N TYR A 191 -3.48 -8.69 7.81
CA TYR A 191 -3.96 -8.01 9.03
C TYR A 191 -4.93 -8.85 9.88
N ARG A 192 -5.12 -10.13 9.52
CA ARG A 192 -6.08 -11.01 10.18
C ARG A 192 -5.81 -11.15 11.68
N GLY A 193 -4.54 -11.23 12.08
CA GLY A 193 -4.15 -11.37 13.49
C GLY A 193 -4.62 -10.18 14.33
N VAL A 194 -4.38 -8.96 13.87
CA VAL A 194 -4.86 -7.73 14.54
C VAL A 194 -6.38 -7.66 14.57
N LEU A 195 -7.05 -8.02 13.47
CA LEU A 195 -8.51 -8.01 13.40
C LEU A 195 -9.14 -8.99 14.42
N GLU A 196 -8.56 -10.17 14.59
CA GLU A 196 -8.99 -11.16 15.59
C GLU A 196 -8.77 -10.66 17.02
N ARG A 197 -7.64 -10.02 17.31
CA ARG A 197 -7.39 -9.39 18.62
C ARG A 197 -8.41 -8.31 18.96
N LEU A 198 -8.73 -7.44 18.01
CA LEU A 198 -9.76 -6.42 18.20
C LEU A 198 -11.15 -7.04 18.41
N ALA A 199 -11.46 -8.16 17.74
CA ALA A 199 -12.72 -8.86 17.93
C ALA A 199 -12.87 -9.46 19.35
N LEU A 200 -11.78 -9.96 19.93
CA LEU A 200 -11.78 -10.49 21.30
C LEU A 200 -12.02 -9.40 22.34
N ARG A 201 -11.44 -8.20 22.13
CA ARG A 201 -11.65 -7.05 23.01
C ARG A 201 -13.07 -6.48 22.96
N ASP A 202 -13.74 -6.56 21.81
CA ASP A 202 -15.14 -6.11 21.68
C ASP A 202 -16.14 -6.98 22.47
N ARG A 203 -15.71 -8.15 22.98
CA ARG A 203 -16.56 -9.11 23.73
C ARG A 203 -16.42 -9.01 25.24
N THR A 204 -15.42 -8.28 25.72
CA THR A 204 -15.15 -8.02 27.15
C THR A 204 -15.62 -6.63 27.52
#